data_AF-A0A1I4M4F3-F1
#
_entry.id   AF-A0A1I4M4F3-F1
#
_cell.length_a   1.000
_cell.length_b   1.000
_cell.length_c   1.000
_cell.angle_alpha   90.00
_cell.angle_beta   90.00
_cell.angle_gamma   90.00
#
_symmetry.space_group_name_H-M   'P 1'
#
loop_
_entity.id
_entity.type
_entity.pdbx_description
1 polymer ?
#
loop_
_entity_poly.entity_id
_entity_poly.type
_entity_poly.pdbx_seq_one_letter_code
_entity_poly.pdbx_strand_id
1 'polypeptide(L)'
;MFCHKCGNIITENAAFCQKCGTKLMDNNIVSQATDVPVSVVAQGDAGISRGGNELLKALIGKNSDYYLKQFDKIDRGEKSFNWYAFFFAPILLLYRKQFAYFAKMLLPGYALLFIQMLLAGYATATFSLELMGIIPFTGLIIVVYTIVMSILCGKGFNKHYKTQLQAAIAGKQLKIADESAIKKLKPSVLIPILFVTLSFVLSSALNVLVVNIATESLLSGYKEAVPEQATTAVPSQANKTPREVLYKGKTITNWIGARPRQKSLQDEFGALVATGKARGGDYRRYDGITFFINVQRDEIVSIGGTNLELFTVNGVSLDKDRAGLIRIFGNPQKEGQVMGGDDEGSYYMAYDYMGYSLAFYRSSRNGKVEWFEISNKKE
;
A
#
# COMPACT_ATOMS: atom_id res chain seq x y z
N MET A 1 -59.64 -5.94 26.26
CA MET A 1 -59.34 -6.38 24.86
C MET A 1 -58.03 -5.77 24.38
N PHE A 2 -57.34 -6.36 23.40
CA PHE A 2 -56.08 -5.82 22.84
C PHE A 2 -56.30 -5.25 21.44
N CYS A 3 -55.60 -4.17 21.10
CA CYS A 3 -55.67 -3.57 19.77
C CYS A 3 -55.07 -4.49 18.72
N HIS A 4 -55.85 -4.88 17.70
CA HIS A 4 -55.40 -5.75 16.60
C HIS A 4 -54.25 -5.15 15.78
N LYS A 5 -54.05 -3.82 15.83
CA LYS A 5 -53.00 -3.14 15.07
C LYS A 5 -51.68 -2.96 15.85
N CYS A 6 -51.74 -2.72 17.17
CA CYS A 6 -50.54 -2.39 17.96
C CYS A 6 -50.35 -3.20 19.25
N GLY A 7 -51.28 -4.10 19.58
CA GLY A 7 -51.20 -4.97 20.75
C GLY A 7 -51.39 -4.29 22.11
N ASN A 8 -51.74 -2.99 22.16
CA ASN A 8 -51.97 -2.30 23.42
C ASN A 8 -53.29 -2.72 24.07
N ILE A 9 -53.34 -2.73 25.40
CA ILE A 9 -54.58 -2.92 26.16
C ILE A 9 -55.54 -1.77 25.85
N ILE A 10 -56.80 -2.13 25.62
CA ILE A 10 -57.92 -1.22 25.37
C ILE A 10 -58.80 -1.21 26.62
N THR A 11 -59.09 -0.01 27.12
CA THR A 11 -60.08 0.25 28.19
C THR A 11 -61.49 0.00 27.67
N GLU A 12 -62.36 -0.55 28.51
CA GLU A 12 -63.76 -0.84 28.13
C GLU A 12 -64.45 0.44 27.60
N ASN A 13 -65.23 0.30 26.52
CA ASN A 13 -65.94 1.36 25.79
C ASN A 13 -65.07 2.40 25.03
N ALA A 14 -63.78 2.14 24.79
CA ALA A 14 -62.99 3.02 23.93
C ALA A 14 -63.34 2.83 22.44
N ALA A 15 -63.83 3.88 21.78
CA ALA A 15 -64.08 3.89 20.33
C ALA A 15 -62.80 3.85 19.48
N PHE A 16 -61.66 4.24 20.08
CA PHE A 16 -60.35 4.27 19.42
C PHE A 16 -59.25 3.78 20.37
N CYS A 17 -58.23 3.13 19.83
CA CYS A 17 -57.04 2.76 20.59
C CYS A 17 -56.25 4.01 21.00
N GLN A 18 -56.13 4.27 22.30
CA GLN A 18 -55.43 5.45 22.84
C GLN A 18 -53.95 5.56 22.44
N LYS A 19 -53.31 4.45 22.03
CA LYS A 19 -51.89 4.43 21.66
C LYS A 19 -51.62 4.65 20.17
N CYS A 20 -52.51 4.16 19.29
CA CYS A 20 -52.27 4.19 17.84
C CYS A 20 -53.40 4.82 17.03
N GLY A 21 -54.45 5.32 17.69
CA GLY A 21 -55.59 6.00 17.06
C GLY A 21 -56.50 5.11 16.21
N THR A 22 -56.31 3.78 16.25
CA THR A 22 -57.11 2.87 15.41
C THR A 22 -58.52 2.72 15.95
N LYS A 23 -59.52 2.96 15.10
CA LYS A 23 -60.94 2.80 15.43
C LYS A 23 -61.24 1.34 15.74
N LEU A 24 -61.94 1.11 16.84
CA LEU A 24 -62.37 -0.21 17.27
C LEU A 24 -63.81 -0.39 16.80
N MET A 25 -64.10 -1.46 16.06
CA MET A 25 -65.45 -1.72 15.55
C MET A 25 -66.33 -2.16 16.72
N ASP A 26 -67.42 -1.43 16.96
CA ASP A 26 -68.44 -1.78 17.94
C ASP A 26 -69.18 -3.05 17.50
N ASN A 27 -69.01 -4.14 18.25
CA ASN A 27 -69.82 -5.34 18.12
C ASN A 27 -70.58 -5.58 19.43
N ASN A 28 -71.86 -5.21 19.46
CA ASN A 28 -72.98 -5.74 20.26
C ASN A 28 -74.20 -4.86 19.89
N ILE A 29 -75.34 -5.33 19.33
CA ILE A 29 -76.28 -6.34 19.85
C ILE A 29 -77.08 -7.02 18.69
N VAL A 30 -77.28 -8.33 18.88
CA VAL A 30 -78.15 -9.40 18.31
C VAL A 30 -79.47 -9.06 17.56
N SER A 31 -79.72 -9.86 16.50
CA SER A 31 -80.98 -10.32 15.82
C SER A 31 -81.86 -9.39 14.96
N GLN A 32 -81.90 -9.65 13.64
CA GLN A 32 -83.07 -10.20 12.90
C GLN A 32 -82.78 -10.35 11.40
N ALA A 33 -83.40 -11.37 10.78
CA ALA A 33 -83.27 -11.77 9.39
C ALA A 33 -84.13 -10.92 8.43
N THR A 34 -83.63 -10.60 7.22
CA THR A 34 -84.34 -10.68 5.91
C THR A 34 -83.44 -10.24 4.73
N ASP A 35 -83.29 -11.16 3.78
CA ASP A 35 -83.20 -11.08 2.31
C ASP A 35 -82.80 -9.79 1.52
N VAL A 36 -81.63 -9.91 0.83
CA VAL A 36 -81.22 -9.50 -0.57
C VAL A 36 -81.28 -7.99 -0.98
N PRO A 37 -80.53 -7.54 -2.02
CA PRO A 37 -79.14 -7.08 -2.00
C PRO A 37 -78.98 -5.59 -2.38
N VAL A 38 -78.04 -4.86 -1.78
CA VAL A 38 -77.52 -3.62 -2.36
C VAL A 38 -76.00 -3.70 -2.47
N SER A 39 -75.56 -3.84 -3.72
CA SER A 39 -74.19 -3.66 -4.15
C SER A 39 -73.69 -2.27 -3.76
N VAL A 40 -72.92 -2.19 -2.67
CA VAL A 40 -72.07 -1.05 -2.37
C VAL A 40 -70.64 -1.46 -2.70
N VAL A 41 -70.19 -1.00 -3.86
CA VAL A 41 -68.82 -1.10 -4.33
C VAL A 41 -67.89 -0.50 -3.28
N ALA A 42 -66.98 -1.33 -2.77
CA ALA A 42 -65.88 -0.93 -1.92
C ALA A 42 -64.90 -0.04 -2.70
N GLN A 43 -65.07 1.28 -2.59
CA GLN A 43 -64.05 2.27 -2.89
C GLN A 43 -63.63 2.93 -1.57
N GLY A 44 -62.57 2.42 -0.94
CA GLY A 44 -62.12 2.97 0.34
C GLY A 44 -60.66 2.70 0.73
N ASP A 45 -60.03 1.60 0.29
CA ASP A 45 -58.67 1.24 0.75
C ASP A 45 -57.59 1.22 -0.35
N ALA A 46 -57.98 1.31 -1.62
CA ALA A 46 -57.02 1.28 -2.73
C ALA A 46 -56.17 2.57 -2.84
N GLY A 47 -56.68 3.72 -2.37
CA GLY A 47 -56.02 5.02 -2.52
C GLY A 47 -54.76 5.20 -1.65
N ILE A 48 -54.76 4.65 -0.43
CA ILE A 48 -53.65 4.79 0.52
C ILE A 48 -52.52 3.80 0.17
N SER A 49 -52.86 2.57 -0.22
CA SER A 49 -51.90 1.55 -0.65
C SER A 49 -51.21 1.92 -1.98
N ARG A 50 -51.97 2.47 -2.94
CA ARG A 50 -51.43 2.94 -4.23
C ARG A 50 -50.50 4.14 -4.06
N GLY A 51 -50.83 5.10 -3.18
CA GLY A 51 -49.97 6.25 -2.87
C GLY A 51 -48.66 5.87 -2.17
N GLY A 52 -48.69 4.89 -1.25
CA GLY A 52 -47.49 4.40 -0.57
C GLY A 52 -46.47 3.74 -1.50
N ASN A 53 -46.96 2.93 -2.45
CA ASN A 53 -46.10 2.27 -3.43
C ASN A 53 -45.47 3.26 -4.43
N GLU A 54 -46.20 4.29 -4.87
CA GLU A 54 -45.64 5.32 -5.75
C GLU A 54 -44.56 6.16 -5.03
N LEU A 55 -44.75 6.47 -3.75
CA LEU A 55 -43.73 7.15 -2.94
C LEU A 55 -42.48 6.27 -2.75
N LEU A 56 -42.65 4.96 -2.49
CA LEU A 56 -41.54 4.02 -2.40
C LEU A 56 -40.75 3.95 -3.71
N LYS A 57 -41.43 3.87 -4.86
CA LYS A 57 -40.78 3.92 -6.18
C LYS A 57 -39.97 5.20 -6.35
N ALA A 58 -40.53 6.35 -6.00
CA ALA A 58 -39.84 7.64 -6.09
C ALA A 58 -38.58 7.73 -5.21
N LEU A 59 -38.62 7.13 -4.01
CA LEU A 59 -37.49 7.08 -3.07
C LEU A 59 -36.41 6.08 -3.49
N ILE A 60 -36.81 4.93 -4.03
CA ILE A 60 -35.89 3.88 -4.48
C ILE A 60 -35.24 4.23 -5.82
N GLY A 61 -35.97 4.90 -6.71
CA GLY A 61 -35.54 5.26 -8.06
C GLY A 61 -35.46 4.07 -9.01
N LYS A 62 -34.45 4.06 -9.89
CA LYS A 62 -34.30 3.15 -11.05
C LYS A 62 -34.50 1.65 -10.75
N ASN A 63 -34.22 1.19 -9.53
CA ASN A 63 -34.29 -0.23 -9.16
C ASN A 63 -35.53 -0.57 -8.31
N SER A 64 -36.59 0.24 -8.39
CA SER A 64 -37.80 0.07 -7.58
C SER A 64 -38.39 -1.33 -7.67
N ASP A 65 -38.49 -1.89 -8.86
CA ASP A 65 -39.19 -3.16 -9.09
C ASP A 65 -38.49 -4.32 -8.37
N TYR A 66 -37.14 -4.32 -8.39
CA TYR A 66 -36.36 -5.26 -7.61
C TYR A 66 -36.67 -5.15 -6.12
N TYR A 67 -36.61 -3.95 -5.56
CA TYR A 67 -36.76 -3.77 -4.11
C TYR A 67 -38.19 -4.02 -3.65
N LEU A 68 -39.21 -3.59 -4.40
CA LEU A 68 -40.61 -3.88 -4.09
C LEU A 68 -40.85 -5.40 -4.05
N LYS A 69 -40.37 -6.14 -5.05
CA LYS A 69 -40.45 -7.61 -5.06
C LYS A 69 -39.77 -8.23 -3.83
N GLN A 70 -38.61 -7.71 -3.41
CA GLN A 70 -37.93 -8.20 -2.20
C GLN A 70 -38.66 -7.80 -0.92
N PHE A 71 -39.30 -6.63 -0.89
CA PHE A 71 -40.09 -6.18 0.25
C PHE A 71 -41.34 -7.03 0.43
N ASP A 72 -42.01 -7.41 -0.66
CA ASP A 72 -43.17 -8.31 -0.63
C ASP A 72 -42.78 -9.71 -0.13
N LYS A 73 -41.61 -10.22 -0.56
CA LYS A 73 -41.05 -11.46 -0.02
C LYS A 73 -40.88 -11.38 1.51
N ILE A 74 -40.32 -10.27 1.99
CA ILE A 74 -40.11 -10.05 3.42
C ILE A 74 -41.45 -9.99 4.18
N ASP A 75 -42.50 -9.38 3.62
CA ASP A 75 -43.83 -9.35 4.24
C ASP A 75 -44.48 -10.73 4.32
N ARG A 76 -44.23 -11.60 3.32
CA ARG A 76 -44.66 -12.99 3.34
C ARG A 76 -43.79 -13.90 4.23
N GLY A 77 -42.79 -13.34 4.92
CA GLY A 77 -41.85 -14.11 5.74
C GLY A 77 -40.84 -14.94 4.95
N GLU A 78 -40.73 -14.71 3.64
CA GLU A 78 -39.76 -15.41 2.79
C GLU A 78 -38.34 -14.85 2.98
N LYS A 79 -37.35 -15.71 2.72
CA LYS A 79 -35.94 -15.29 2.75
C LYS A 79 -35.65 -14.32 1.59
N SER A 80 -34.98 -13.21 1.91
CA SER A 80 -34.45 -12.27 0.95
C SER A 80 -32.94 -12.22 1.06
N PHE A 81 -32.24 -12.22 -0.08
CA PHE A 81 -30.79 -12.07 -0.14
C PHE A 81 -30.44 -11.03 -1.19
N ASN A 82 -29.52 -10.14 -0.85
CA ASN A 82 -29.03 -9.09 -1.74
C ASN A 82 -27.57 -9.37 -2.11
N TRP A 83 -27.35 -9.81 -3.34
CA TRP A 83 -26.01 -10.11 -3.88
C TRP A 83 -25.08 -8.89 -3.90
N TYR A 84 -25.62 -7.70 -4.19
CA TYR A 84 -24.83 -6.46 -4.17
C TYR A 84 -24.40 -6.11 -2.74
N ALA A 85 -25.26 -6.34 -1.74
CA ALA A 85 -24.91 -6.11 -0.35
C ALA A 85 -23.90 -7.14 0.18
N PHE A 86 -23.76 -8.29 -0.48
CA PHE A 86 -22.73 -9.28 -0.14
C PHE A 86 -21.36 -8.90 -0.71
N PHE A 87 -21.27 -8.64 -2.02
CA PHE A 87 -19.98 -8.34 -2.66
C PHE A 87 -19.53 -6.88 -2.49
N PHE A 88 -20.49 -5.95 -2.41
CA PHE A 88 -20.24 -4.51 -2.46
C PHE A 88 -20.93 -3.78 -1.30
N ALA A 89 -21.00 -4.42 -0.12
CA ALA A 89 -21.65 -3.91 1.07
C ALA A 89 -21.30 -2.44 1.39
N PRO A 90 -20.02 -2.03 1.45
CA PRO A 90 -19.64 -0.65 1.79
C PRO A 90 -20.26 0.36 0.82
N ILE A 91 -20.12 0.08 -0.47
CA ILE A 91 -20.60 0.94 -1.55
C ILE A 91 -22.12 1.04 -1.50
N LEU A 92 -22.82 -0.10 -1.42
CA LEU A 92 -24.28 -0.13 -1.46
C LEU A 92 -24.90 0.52 -0.21
N LEU A 93 -24.38 0.23 0.98
CA LEU A 93 -24.90 0.79 2.23
C LEU A 93 -24.71 2.31 2.25
N LEU A 94 -23.55 2.83 1.85
CA LEU A 94 -23.30 4.27 1.78
C LEU A 94 -24.12 4.94 0.67
N TYR A 95 -24.21 4.32 -0.50
CA TYR A 95 -25.05 4.79 -1.61
C TYR A 95 -26.51 4.96 -1.18
N ARG A 96 -27.05 4.00 -0.42
CA ARG A 96 -28.43 4.00 0.11
C ARG A 96 -28.53 4.62 1.51
N LYS A 97 -27.50 5.33 1.97
CA LYS A 97 -27.48 6.08 3.25
C LYS A 97 -27.84 5.24 4.48
N GLN A 98 -27.46 3.96 4.49
CA GLN A 98 -27.61 3.04 5.62
C GLN A 98 -26.45 3.21 6.62
N PHE A 99 -26.16 4.44 7.07
CA PHE A 99 -24.95 4.73 7.85
C PHE A 99 -24.86 3.98 9.17
N ALA A 100 -25.97 3.88 9.92
CA ALA A 100 -25.99 3.13 11.17
C ALA A 100 -25.72 1.63 10.95
N TYR A 101 -26.26 1.08 9.86
CA TYR A 101 -26.02 -0.32 9.50
C TYR A 101 -24.58 -0.53 9.02
N PHE A 102 -24.03 0.42 8.26
CA PHE A 102 -22.62 0.41 7.85
C PHE A 102 -21.69 0.47 9.07
N ALA A 103 -21.95 1.41 9.98
CA ALA A 103 -21.17 1.61 11.20
C ALA A 103 -21.21 0.39 12.12
N LYS A 104 -22.35 -0.30 12.19
CA LYS A 104 -22.48 -1.51 13.01
C LYS A 104 -21.81 -2.72 12.39
N MET A 105 -21.97 -2.92 11.07
CA MET A 105 -21.60 -4.18 10.42
C MET A 105 -20.20 -4.16 9.82
N LEU A 106 -19.75 -3.02 9.28
CA LEU A 106 -18.56 -2.97 8.44
C LEU A 106 -17.45 -2.12 9.05
N LEU A 107 -17.80 -0.99 9.68
CA LEU A 107 -16.80 -0.06 10.23
C LEU A 107 -15.83 -0.70 11.23
N PRO A 108 -16.23 -1.64 12.12
CA PRO A 108 -15.28 -2.30 13.02
C PRO A 108 -14.23 -3.10 12.25
N GLY A 109 -14.63 -3.82 11.19
CA GLY A 109 -13.71 -4.56 10.33
C GLY A 109 -12.74 -3.63 9.60
N TYR A 110 -13.24 -2.51 9.06
CA TYR A 110 -12.38 -1.50 8.42
C TYR A 110 -11.40 -0.84 9.39
N ALA A 111 -11.84 -0.54 10.61
CA ALA A 111 -10.98 0.02 11.65
C ALA A 111 -9.88 -0.97 12.03
N LEU A 112 -10.22 -2.25 12.20
CA LEU A 112 -9.24 -3.31 12.48
C LEU A 112 -8.25 -3.50 11.32
N LEU A 113 -8.71 -3.48 10.06
CA LEU A 113 -7.81 -3.52 8.89
C LEU A 113 -6.87 -2.32 8.84
N PHE A 114 -7.37 -1.12 9.18
CA PHE A 114 -6.54 0.08 9.22
C PHE A 114 -5.48 -0.01 10.32
N ILE A 115 -5.84 -0.46 11.52
CA ILE A 115 -4.90 -0.72 12.62
C ILE A 115 -3.88 -1.78 12.22
N GLN A 116 -4.31 -2.85 11.56
CA GLN A 116 -3.43 -3.90 11.04
C GLN A 116 -2.40 -3.34 10.07
N MET A 117 -2.81 -2.43 9.20
CA MET A 117 -1.92 -1.77 8.23
C MET A 117 -0.88 -0.89 8.94
N LEU A 118 -1.28 -0.17 9.99
CA LEU A 118 -0.36 0.59 10.84
C LEU A 118 0.67 -0.32 11.53
N LEU A 119 0.21 -1.43 12.11
CA LEU A 119 1.07 -2.41 12.78
C LEU A 119 2.04 -3.09 11.80
N ALA A 120 1.59 -3.43 10.59
CA ALA A 120 2.43 -3.99 9.54
C ALA A 120 3.51 -3.01 9.08
N GLY A 121 3.15 -1.74 8.93
CA GLY A 121 4.09 -0.68 8.62
C GLY A 121 5.17 -0.53 9.70
N TYR A 122 4.74 -0.48 10.97
CA TYR A 122 5.65 -0.44 12.11
C TYR A 122 6.57 -1.66 12.19
N ALA A 123 6.02 -2.87 12.07
CA ALA A 123 6.79 -4.11 12.11
C ALA A 123 7.86 -4.16 11.01
N THR A 124 7.52 -3.67 9.81
CA THR A 124 8.46 -3.56 8.69
C THR A 124 9.55 -2.54 8.98
N ALA A 125 9.20 -1.35 9.46
CA ALA A 125 10.17 -0.29 9.75
C ALA A 125 11.15 -0.65 10.86
N THR A 126 10.70 -1.43 11.86
CA THR A 126 11.51 -1.89 13.00
C THR A 126 12.16 -3.26 12.79
N PHE A 127 11.92 -3.90 11.63
CA PHE A 127 12.36 -5.27 11.35
C PHE A 127 11.97 -6.28 12.45
N SER A 128 10.77 -6.12 13.03
CA SER A 128 10.28 -6.98 14.11
C SER A 128 9.77 -8.31 13.57
N LEU A 129 10.61 -9.35 13.62
CA LEU A 129 10.29 -10.69 13.16
C LEU A 129 9.06 -11.31 13.88
N GLU A 130 8.89 -11.03 15.17
CA GLU A 130 7.75 -11.51 15.94
C GLU A 130 6.42 -10.92 15.42
N LEU A 131 6.36 -9.60 15.22
CA LEU A 131 5.18 -8.95 14.68
C LEU A 131 4.92 -9.38 13.23
N MET A 132 5.97 -9.48 12.40
CA MET A 132 5.85 -9.97 11.03
C MET A 132 5.29 -11.40 10.98
N GLY A 133 5.59 -12.24 11.99
CA GLY A 133 5.02 -13.58 12.13
C GLY A 133 3.55 -13.58 12.55
N ILE A 134 3.12 -12.71 13.48
CA ILE A 134 1.75 -12.70 14.04
C ILE A 134 0.73 -11.97 13.14
N ILE A 135 1.18 -10.95 12.41
CA ILE A 135 0.32 -10.09 11.58
C ILE A 135 -0.48 -10.85 10.51
N PRO A 136 0.06 -11.84 9.80
CA PRO A 136 -0.72 -12.63 8.84
C PRO A 136 -1.90 -13.38 9.48
N PHE A 137 -1.70 -13.98 10.66
CA PHE A 137 -2.74 -14.76 11.35
C PHE A 137 -3.87 -13.87 11.87
N THR A 138 -3.52 -12.74 12.47
CA THR A 138 -4.51 -11.75 12.91
C THR A 138 -5.23 -11.12 11.71
N GLY A 139 -4.52 -10.88 10.61
CA GLY A 139 -5.11 -10.46 9.33
C GLY A 139 -6.16 -11.45 8.80
N LEU A 140 -5.88 -12.76 8.85
CA LEU A 140 -6.82 -13.79 8.44
C LEU A 140 -8.12 -13.75 9.27
N ILE A 141 -8.02 -13.58 10.59
CA ILE A 141 -9.19 -13.48 11.48
C ILE A 141 -10.06 -12.27 11.08
N ILE A 142 -9.43 -11.12 10.81
CA ILE A 142 -10.14 -9.91 10.39
C ILE A 142 -10.83 -10.13 9.03
N VAL A 143 -10.16 -10.78 8.07
CA VAL A 143 -10.75 -11.10 6.77
C VAL A 143 -11.97 -12.01 6.94
N VAL A 144 -11.87 -13.07 7.73
CA VAL A 144 -13.00 -13.96 8.03
C VAL A 144 -14.16 -13.17 8.65
N TYR A 145 -13.88 -12.30 9.62
CA TYR A 145 -14.89 -11.41 10.20
C TYR A 145 -15.58 -10.55 9.13
N THR A 146 -14.81 -9.91 8.24
CA THR A 146 -15.39 -9.05 7.18
C THR A 146 -16.24 -9.84 6.18
N ILE A 147 -15.86 -11.08 5.86
CA ILE A 147 -16.67 -11.98 5.01
C ILE A 147 -17.99 -12.34 5.72
N VAL A 148 -17.93 -12.71 7.00
CA VAL A 148 -19.14 -13.00 7.80
C VAL A 148 -20.07 -11.80 7.83
N MET A 149 -19.54 -10.60 8.09
CA MET A 149 -20.34 -9.37 8.10
C MET A 149 -20.93 -9.04 6.73
N SER A 150 -20.21 -9.33 5.66
CA SER A 150 -20.71 -9.19 4.28
C SER A 150 -21.86 -10.16 3.98
N ILE A 151 -21.78 -11.42 4.45
CA ILE A 151 -22.89 -12.38 4.34
C ILE A 151 -24.12 -11.89 5.11
N LEU A 152 -23.91 -11.37 6.33
CA LEU A 152 -24.98 -10.81 7.15
C LEU A 152 -25.60 -9.56 6.50
N CYS A 153 -24.80 -8.72 5.85
CA CYS A 153 -25.29 -7.61 5.02
C CYS A 153 -26.14 -8.13 3.86
N GLY A 154 -25.68 -9.16 3.13
CA GLY A 154 -26.45 -9.83 2.08
C GLY A 154 -27.84 -10.28 2.54
N LYS A 155 -27.93 -10.91 3.72
CA LYS A 155 -29.19 -11.38 4.31
C LYS A 155 -30.06 -10.25 4.88
N GLY A 156 -29.45 -9.24 5.52
CA GLY A 156 -30.16 -8.23 6.30
C GLY A 156 -30.52 -6.95 5.57
N PHE A 157 -29.81 -6.64 4.47
CA PHE A 157 -29.89 -5.34 3.82
C PHE A 157 -31.29 -4.97 3.34
N ASN A 158 -31.97 -5.84 2.60
CA ASN A 158 -33.29 -5.53 2.05
C ASN A 158 -34.31 -5.22 3.16
N LYS A 159 -34.24 -5.94 4.29
CA LYS A 159 -35.08 -5.69 5.47
C LYS A 159 -34.77 -4.34 6.12
N HIS A 160 -33.50 -4.04 6.36
CA HIS A 160 -33.10 -2.75 6.95
C HIS A 160 -33.49 -1.58 6.04
N TYR A 161 -33.28 -1.71 4.73
CA TYR A 161 -33.64 -0.68 3.77
C TYR A 161 -35.14 -0.43 3.75
N LYS A 162 -35.94 -1.50 3.74
CA LYS A 162 -37.40 -1.42 3.86
C LYS A 162 -37.84 -0.70 5.13
N THR A 163 -37.32 -1.13 6.29
CA THR A 163 -37.67 -0.53 7.59
C THR A 163 -37.31 0.95 7.64
N GLN A 164 -36.14 1.35 7.09
CA GLN A 164 -35.77 2.76 7.03
C GLN A 164 -36.75 3.57 6.18
N LEU A 165 -37.10 3.09 4.99
CA LEU A 165 -38.03 3.80 4.11
C LEU A 165 -39.43 3.90 4.74
N GLN A 166 -39.93 2.81 5.33
CA GLN A 166 -41.22 2.81 6.01
C GLN A 166 -41.24 3.74 7.23
N ALA A 167 -40.18 3.73 8.05
CA ALA A 167 -40.04 4.64 9.18
C ALA A 167 -39.97 6.11 8.73
N ALA A 168 -39.29 6.39 7.62
CA ALA A 168 -39.23 7.74 7.06
C ALA A 168 -40.61 8.21 6.54
N ILE A 169 -41.38 7.34 5.90
CA ILE A 169 -42.73 7.63 5.41
C ILE A 169 -43.69 7.86 6.59
N ALA A 170 -43.69 6.96 7.58
CA ALA A 170 -44.57 7.03 8.73
C ALA A 170 -44.23 8.18 9.69
N GLY A 171 -42.94 8.40 9.96
CA GLY A 171 -42.47 9.41 10.92
C GLY A 171 -42.55 10.86 10.40
N LYS A 172 -42.71 11.07 9.09
CA LYS A 172 -42.78 12.42 8.50
C LYS A 172 -44.09 12.75 7.78
N GLN A 173 -45.08 11.83 7.76
CA GLN A 173 -46.24 11.92 6.85
C GLN A 173 -45.84 12.43 5.45
N LEU A 174 -44.77 11.84 4.92
CA LEU A 174 -44.06 12.34 3.75
C LEU A 174 -45.02 12.27 2.55
N LYS A 175 -45.55 13.42 2.11
CA LYS A 175 -46.32 13.52 0.86
C LYS A 175 -45.33 13.58 -0.31
N ILE A 176 -45.74 13.09 -1.47
CA ILE A 176 -44.94 13.15 -2.72
C ILE A 176 -44.48 14.60 -3.04
N ALA A 177 -45.21 15.61 -2.55
CA ALA A 177 -44.89 17.03 -2.74
C ALA A 177 -43.70 17.56 -1.91
N ASP A 178 -43.20 16.83 -0.89
CA ASP A 178 -42.02 17.27 -0.13
C ASP A 178 -40.72 16.83 -0.81
N GLU A 179 -40.35 17.56 -1.85
CA GLU A 179 -39.16 17.33 -2.67
C GLU A 179 -37.86 17.35 -1.85
N SER A 180 -37.82 18.19 -0.81
CA SER A 180 -36.65 18.36 0.07
C SER A 180 -36.37 17.10 0.89
N ALA A 181 -37.42 16.49 1.46
CA ALA A 181 -37.31 15.26 2.24
C ALA A 181 -37.01 14.06 1.33
N ILE A 182 -37.61 14.01 0.14
CA ILE A 182 -37.31 13.00 -0.88
C ILE A 182 -35.84 13.05 -1.30
N LYS A 183 -35.29 14.25 -1.57
CA LYS A 183 -33.87 14.43 -1.95
C LYS A 183 -32.90 13.93 -0.86
N LYS A 184 -33.25 14.09 0.41
CA LYS A 184 -32.44 13.60 1.54
C LYS A 184 -32.38 12.07 1.62
N LEU A 185 -33.47 11.38 1.29
CA LEU A 185 -33.58 9.91 1.35
C LEU A 185 -33.14 9.21 0.06
N LYS A 186 -33.18 9.91 -1.08
CA LYS A 186 -32.71 9.38 -2.36
C LYS A 186 -31.25 8.92 -2.26
N PRO A 187 -30.88 7.86 -3.00
CA PRO A 187 -29.51 7.38 -3.06
C PRO A 187 -28.55 8.46 -3.56
N SER A 188 -27.29 8.42 -3.12
CA SER A 188 -26.27 9.37 -3.54
C SER A 188 -24.99 8.65 -3.94
N VAL A 189 -24.55 8.83 -5.19
CA VAL A 189 -23.30 8.26 -5.72
C VAL A 189 -22.07 9.00 -5.16
N LEU A 190 -22.23 10.25 -4.73
CA LEU A 190 -21.13 11.05 -4.21
C LEU A 190 -20.53 10.45 -2.94
N ILE A 191 -21.36 9.90 -2.05
CA ILE A 191 -20.93 9.34 -0.76
C ILE A 191 -19.96 8.16 -0.93
N PRO A 192 -20.27 7.10 -1.70
CA PRO A 192 -19.32 6.02 -1.92
C PRO A 192 -18.07 6.48 -2.69
N ILE A 193 -18.17 7.44 -3.63
CA ILE A 193 -16.99 8.00 -4.30
C ILE A 193 -16.06 8.67 -3.28
N LEU A 194 -16.60 9.53 -2.41
CA LEU A 194 -15.82 10.18 -1.37
C LEU A 194 -15.19 9.15 -0.42
N PHE A 195 -15.94 8.12 -0.03
CA PHE A 195 -15.42 7.04 0.82
C PHE A 195 -14.25 6.30 0.17
N VAL A 196 -14.38 5.89 -1.10
CA VAL A 196 -13.31 5.19 -1.83
C VAL A 196 -12.10 6.11 -2.02
N THR A 197 -12.33 7.37 -2.41
CA THR A 197 -11.26 8.35 -2.61
C THR A 197 -10.50 8.62 -1.31
N LEU A 198 -11.22 8.86 -0.21
CA LEU A 198 -10.61 9.08 1.10
C LEU A 198 -9.83 7.84 1.58
N SER A 199 -10.39 6.65 1.37
CA SER A 199 -9.72 5.39 1.73
C SER A 199 -8.41 5.22 0.95
N PHE A 200 -8.41 5.54 -0.34
CA PHE A 200 -7.23 5.47 -1.20
C PHE A 200 -6.17 6.50 -0.78
N VAL A 201 -6.57 7.75 -0.55
CA VAL A 201 -5.67 8.82 -0.08
C VAL A 201 -5.06 8.46 1.27
N LEU A 202 -5.86 7.98 2.22
CA LEU A 202 -5.40 7.57 3.54
C LEU A 202 -4.41 6.40 3.48
N SER A 203 -4.69 5.39 2.65
CA SER A 203 -3.76 4.27 2.43
C SER A 203 -2.46 4.73 1.79
N SER A 204 -2.52 5.61 0.79
CA SER A 204 -1.33 6.17 0.13
C SER A 204 -0.48 7.00 1.08
N ALA A 205 -1.10 7.88 1.86
CA ALA A 205 -0.42 8.69 2.87
C ALA A 205 0.27 7.82 3.92
N LEU A 206 -0.38 6.73 4.35
CA LEU A 206 0.24 5.80 5.28
C LEU A 206 1.44 5.08 4.67
N ASN A 207 1.35 4.62 3.42
CA ASN A 207 2.48 3.99 2.75
C ASN A 207 3.70 4.92 2.69
N VAL A 208 3.50 6.21 2.37
CA VAL A 208 4.58 7.22 2.39
C VAL A 208 5.17 7.37 3.79
N LEU A 209 4.33 7.45 4.82
CA LEU A 209 4.80 7.54 6.21
C LEU A 209 5.66 6.33 6.61
N VAL A 210 5.21 5.11 6.29
CA VAL A 210 5.94 3.87 6.59
C VAL A 210 7.29 3.85 5.89
N VAL A 211 7.34 4.23 4.61
CA VAL A 211 8.59 4.30 3.84
C VAL A 211 9.55 5.32 4.46
N ASN A 212 9.04 6.49 4.88
CA ASN A 212 9.87 7.50 5.53
C ASN A 212 10.45 7.01 6.86
N ILE A 213 9.63 6.39 7.73
CA ILE A 213 10.09 5.83 9.01
C ILE A 213 11.13 4.73 8.76
N ALA A 214 10.86 3.79 7.86
CA ALA A 214 11.81 2.73 7.52
C ALA A 214 13.14 3.30 6.98
N THR A 215 13.07 4.36 6.16
CA THR A 215 14.26 5.04 5.64
C THR A 215 15.04 5.72 6.76
N GLU A 216 14.37 6.40 7.69
CA GLU A 216 14.99 7.03 8.86
C GLU A 216 15.62 5.99 9.80
N SER A 217 14.94 4.88 10.11
CA SER A 217 15.49 3.80 10.94
C SER A 217 16.70 3.13 10.29
N LEU A 218 16.70 2.96 8.96
CA LEU A 218 17.87 2.49 8.22
C LEU A 218 19.02 3.51 8.26
N LEU A 219 18.71 4.81 8.14
CA LEU A 219 19.71 5.88 8.21
C LEU A 219 20.27 6.05 9.63
N SER A 220 19.46 5.90 10.67
CA SER A 220 19.91 5.96 12.07
C SER A 220 20.74 4.73 12.42
N GLY A 221 20.28 3.53 12.06
CA GLY A 221 21.06 2.30 12.19
C GLY A 221 22.38 2.37 11.41
N TYR A 222 22.39 3.01 10.24
CA TYR A 222 23.63 3.31 9.51
C TYR A 222 24.54 4.28 10.28
N LYS A 223 23.99 5.35 10.87
CA LYS A 223 24.74 6.32 11.69
C LYS A 223 25.25 5.75 13.01
N GLU A 224 24.62 4.72 13.58
CA GLU A 224 25.05 4.06 14.81
C GLU A 224 26.04 2.90 14.53
N ALA A 225 25.79 2.12 13.47
CA ALA A 225 26.69 1.04 13.04
C ALA A 225 28.00 1.59 12.41
N VAL A 226 27.96 2.82 11.91
CA VAL A 226 29.17 3.62 11.72
C VAL A 226 29.46 4.26 13.08
N PRO A 227 30.46 3.81 13.84
CA PRO A 227 30.77 4.47 15.11
C PRO A 227 30.99 5.95 14.83
N GLU A 228 30.26 6.80 15.55
CA GLU A 228 30.65 8.20 15.71
C GLU A 228 32.13 8.17 16.05
N GLN A 229 32.94 8.83 15.21
CA GLN A 229 34.36 8.97 15.46
C GLN A 229 34.52 9.24 16.94
N ALA A 230 35.25 8.38 17.64
CA ALA A 230 35.76 8.74 18.92
C ALA A 230 36.41 10.12 18.75
N THR A 231 35.80 11.12 19.37
CA THR A 231 36.41 12.38 19.75
C THR A 231 37.46 12.09 20.81
N THR A 232 38.33 11.11 20.58
CA THR A 232 39.63 11.01 21.21
C THR A 232 40.53 11.91 20.39
N ALA A 233 41.05 12.95 21.05
CA ALA A 233 42.10 13.84 20.62
C ALA A 233 42.58 13.64 19.17
N VAL A 234 42.37 14.67 18.35
CA VAL A 234 43.23 14.94 17.20
C VAL A 234 44.65 14.49 17.54
N PRO A 235 45.19 13.42 16.92
CA PRO A 235 46.62 13.36 16.75
C PRO A 235 46.89 14.56 15.86
N SER A 236 47.47 15.58 16.48
CA SER A 236 48.15 16.69 15.83
C SER A 236 48.65 16.23 14.46
N GLN A 237 48.20 16.93 13.42
CA GLN A 237 48.85 17.03 12.11
C GLN A 237 49.99 16.04 11.88
N ALA A 238 49.68 14.85 11.34
CA ALA A 238 50.69 13.96 10.79
C ALA A 238 50.30 13.57 9.35
N ASN A 239 50.78 14.41 8.43
CA ASN A 239 50.94 14.21 7.00
C ASN A 239 49.66 14.12 6.11
N LYS A 240 49.30 15.30 5.58
CA LYS A 240 48.67 15.49 4.27
C LYS A 240 49.61 15.05 3.13
N THR A 241 49.93 13.77 3.02
CA THR A 241 50.44 13.22 1.76
C THR A 241 49.33 12.41 1.11
N PRO A 242 48.92 12.73 -0.13
CA PRO A 242 48.02 11.87 -0.88
C PRO A 242 48.75 10.55 -1.14
N ARG A 243 48.26 9.48 -0.52
CA ARG A 243 48.93 8.18 -0.43
C ARG A 243 48.46 7.30 -1.57
N GLU A 244 49.31 7.11 -2.58
CA GLU A 244 49.07 6.43 -3.87
C GLU A 244 48.61 4.97 -3.75
N VAL A 245 47.96 4.47 -4.80
CA VAL A 245 47.73 3.03 -4.99
C VAL A 245 49.03 2.38 -5.43
N LEU A 246 49.46 1.36 -4.67
CA LEU A 246 50.68 0.61 -4.93
C LEU A 246 50.34 -0.82 -5.35
N TYR A 247 51.00 -1.33 -6.38
CA TYR A 247 51.02 -2.75 -6.73
C TYR A 247 52.34 -3.36 -6.26
N LYS A 248 52.29 -4.33 -5.35
CA LYS A 248 53.49 -4.93 -4.72
C LYS A 248 54.51 -3.88 -4.23
N GLY A 249 54.01 -2.79 -3.66
CA GLY A 249 54.81 -1.67 -3.17
C GLY A 249 55.29 -0.67 -4.23
N LYS A 250 54.95 -0.85 -5.50
CA LYS A 250 55.30 0.06 -6.61
C LYS A 250 54.13 0.98 -6.99
N THR A 251 54.40 2.26 -7.22
CA THR A 251 53.40 3.22 -7.70
C THR A 251 52.94 2.87 -9.12
N ILE A 252 51.62 2.75 -9.32
CA ILE A 252 51.04 2.46 -10.63
C ILE A 252 50.46 3.68 -11.34
N THR A 253 50.09 4.74 -10.60
CA THR A 253 49.47 5.95 -11.16
C THR A 253 50.36 6.67 -12.17
N ASN A 254 51.68 6.62 -12.00
CA ASN A 254 52.65 7.22 -12.94
C ASN A 254 52.64 6.58 -14.34
N TRP A 255 52.01 5.41 -14.48
CA TRP A 255 51.89 4.74 -15.76
C TRP A 255 50.66 5.19 -16.55
N ILE A 256 49.68 5.84 -15.92
CA ILE A 256 48.52 6.41 -16.64
C ILE A 256 49.00 7.59 -17.49
N GLY A 257 48.69 7.54 -18.79
CA GLY A 257 49.15 8.48 -19.80
C GLY A 257 50.54 8.16 -20.38
N ALA A 258 51.25 7.16 -19.84
CA ALA A 258 52.53 6.73 -20.40
C ALA A 258 52.33 5.95 -21.71
N ARG A 259 53.35 5.96 -22.57
CA ARG A 259 53.43 5.16 -23.82
C ARG A 259 54.45 4.02 -23.72
N PRO A 260 54.25 3.02 -22.84
CA PRO A 260 55.29 2.05 -22.57
C PRO A 260 55.36 0.98 -23.65
N ARG A 261 56.59 0.67 -24.05
CA ARG A 261 56.87 -0.54 -24.83
C ARG A 261 56.55 -1.77 -23.97
N GLN A 262 56.13 -2.86 -24.61
CA GLN A 262 55.83 -4.11 -23.90
C GLN A 262 56.99 -4.58 -23.00
N LYS A 263 58.23 -4.44 -23.49
CA LYS A 263 59.43 -4.81 -22.72
C LYS A 263 59.52 -4.05 -21.38
N SER A 264 59.25 -2.74 -21.35
CA SER A 264 59.29 -1.97 -20.10
C SER A 264 58.23 -2.42 -19.08
N LEU A 265 57.06 -2.85 -19.55
CA LEU A 265 56.04 -3.41 -18.66
C LEU A 265 56.45 -4.80 -18.16
N GLN A 266 57.10 -5.60 -19.00
CA GLN A 266 57.58 -6.92 -18.61
C GLN A 266 58.72 -6.85 -17.58
N ASP A 267 59.66 -5.93 -17.78
CA ASP A 267 60.78 -5.70 -16.88
C ASP A 267 60.28 -5.25 -15.48
N GLU A 268 59.19 -4.48 -15.43
CA GLU A 268 58.66 -3.91 -14.18
C GLU A 268 57.61 -4.80 -13.48
N PHE A 269 56.73 -5.46 -14.24
CA PHE A 269 55.55 -6.18 -13.73
C PHE A 269 55.59 -7.70 -13.98
N GLY A 270 56.65 -8.20 -14.61
CA GLY A 270 56.91 -9.63 -14.84
C GLY A 270 56.39 -10.15 -16.18
N ALA A 271 56.25 -11.46 -16.29
CA ALA A 271 55.84 -12.11 -17.53
C ALA A 271 54.42 -11.69 -17.96
N LEU A 272 54.25 -11.44 -19.26
CA LEU A 272 52.95 -11.16 -19.84
C LEU A 272 52.07 -12.40 -19.73
N VAL A 273 50.92 -12.27 -19.07
CA VAL A 273 49.97 -13.35 -18.81
C VAL A 273 48.92 -13.43 -19.92
N ALA A 274 48.36 -12.29 -20.34
CA ALA A 274 47.34 -12.25 -21.38
C ALA A 274 47.31 -10.91 -22.12
N THR A 275 46.80 -10.95 -23.35
CA THR A 275 46.46 -9.76 -24.14
C THR A 275 45.10 -9.94 -24.79
N GLY A 276 44.37 -8.86 -25.00
CA GLY A 276 43.11 -8.89 -25.73
C GLY A 276 42.58 -7.50 -26.01
N LYS A 277 41.33 -7.44 -26.48
CA LYS A 277 40.63 -6.18 -26.76
C LYS A 277 39.60 -5.92 -25.65
N ALA A 278 39.48 -4.67 -25.22
CA ALA A 278 38.48 -4.20 -24.27
C ALA A 278 38.06 -2.77 -24.61
N ARG A 279 36.76 -2.44 -24.49
CA ARG A 279 36.11 -1.14 -24.77
C ARG A 279 37.06 0.01 -25.21
N GLY A 280 37.28 0.14 -26.52
CA GLY A 280 38.05 1.26 -27.09
C GLY A 280 39.57 1.11 -27.10
N GLY A 281 40.11 -0.05 -26.71
CA GLY A 281 41.55 -0.30 -26.67
C GLY A 281 41.98 -1.77 -26.59
N ASP A 282 43.28 -1.96 -26.43
CA ASP A 282 43.90 -3.25 -26.14
C ASP A 282 44.23 -3.32 -24.64
N TYR A 283 44.20 -4.50 -24.04
CA TYR A 283 44.69 -4.71 -22.68
C TYR A 283 45.90 -5.63 -22.65
N ARG A 284 46.78 -5.40 -21.67
CA ARG A 284 47.90 -6.28 -21.33
C ARG A 284 47.83 -6.63 -19.86
N ARG A 285 47.72 -7.93 -19.56
CA ARG A 285 47.62 -8.46 -18.21
C ARG A 285 48.93 -9.12 -17.81
N TYR A 286 49.39 -8.79 -16.62
CA TYR A 286 50.53 -9.38 -15.91
C TYR A 286 50.00 -10.03 -14.64
N ASP A 287 50.86 -10.32 -13.66
CA ASP A 287 50.48 -11.00 -12.43
C ASP A 287 49.46 -10.19 -11.58
N GLY A 288 48.17 -10.37 -11.83
CA GLY A 288 47.07 -9.71 -11.11
C GLY A 288 46.82 -8.24 -11.47
N ILE A 289 47.67 -7.61 -12.29
CA ILE A 289 47.53 -6.24 -12.80
C ILE A 289 47.27 -6.23 -14.31
N THR A 290 46.39 -5.34 -14.75
CA THR A 290 46.00 -5.17 -16.15
C THR A 290 46.12 -3.70 -16.55
N PHE A 291 46.75 -3.45 -17.69
CA PHE A 291 46.87 -2.13 -18.30
C PHE A 291 45.96 -2.05 -19.52
N PHE A 292 45.11 -1.03 -19.59
CA PHE A 292 44.27 -0.74 -20.75
C PHE A 292 44.92 0.38 -21.57
N ILE A 293 45.08 0.12 -22.86
CA ILE A 293 45.87 0.93 -23.78
C ILE A 293 44.95 1.43 -24.89
N ASN A 294 44.92 2.74 -25.08
CA ASN A 294 44.24 3.34 -26.21
C ASN A 294 45.08 3.15 -27.48
N VAL A 295 44.55 2.39 -28.43
CA VAL A 295 45.28 2.00 -29.65
C VAL A 295 45.63 3.20 -30.54
N GLN A 296 44.83 4.27 -30.52
CA GLN A 296 45.09 5.45 -31.36
C GLN A 296 46.23 6.32 -30.84
N ARG A 297 46.36 6.42 -29.50
CA ARG A 297 47.38 7.24 -28.85
C ARG A 297 48.60 6.46 -28.37
N ASP A 298 48.50 5.12 -28.34
CA ASP A 298 49.47 4.20 -27.74
C ASP A 298 49.78 4.56 -26.28
N GLU A 299 48.74 4.95 -25.53
CA GLU A 299 48.82 5.44 -24.15
C GLU A 299 48.01 4.54 -23.21
N ILE A 300 48.53 4.30 -22.00
CA ILE A 300 47.76 3.66 -20.94
C ILE A 300 46.69 4.65 -20.46
N VAL A 301 45.42 4.24 -20.51
CA VAL A 301 44.28 5.08 -20.12
C VAL A 301 43.69 4.68 -18.77
N SER A 302 43.80 3.40 -18.44
CA SER A 302 43.42 2.89 -17.13
C SER A 302 44.24 1.67 -16.73
N ILE A 303 44.25 1.40 -15.43
CA ILE A 303 44.94 0.28 -14.82
C ILE A 303 43.97 -0.39 -13.87
N GLY A 304 43.84 -1.70 -13.92
CA GLY A 304 42.97 -2.45 -13.02
C GLY A 304 43.56 -3.77 -12.57
N GLY A 305 42.87 -4.46 -11.67
CA GLY A 305 43.34 -5.73 -11.13
C GLY A 305 42.25 -6.55 -10.46
N THR A 306 42.39 -7.87 -10.54
CA THR A 306 41.50 -8.85 -9.89
C THR A 306 42.08 -9.41 -8.59
N ASN A 307 43.40 -9.45 -8.44
CA ASN A 307 44.06 -9.95 -7.24
C ASN A 307 44.37 -8.79 -6.27
N LEU A 308 43.35 -8.39 -5.51
CA LEU A 308 43.39 -7.16 -4.70
C LEU A 308 44.32 -7.21 -3.51
N GLU A 309 44.79 -8.40 -3.10
CA GLU A 309 45.83 -8.55 -2.08
C GLU A 309 47.17 -7.95 -2.52
N LEU A 310 47.42 -7.88 -3.83
CA LEU A 310 48.62 -7.30 -4.40
C LEU A 310 48.60 -5.76 -4.43
N PHE A 311 47.43 -5.16 -4.19
CA PHE A 311 47.25 -3.71 -4.24
C PHE A 311 47.06 -3.15 -2.85
N THR A 312 47.81 -2.10 -2.52
CA THR A 312 47.73 -1.46 -1.21
C THR A 312 47.59 0.05 -1.32
N VAL A 313 46.90 0.62 -0.36
CA VAL A 313 46.90 2.05 -0.06
C VAL A 313 47.23 2.17 1.42
N ASN A 314 48.26 2.95 1.78
CA ASN A 314 48.76 3.03 3.16
C ASN A 314 49.24 1.71 3.75
N GLY A 315 49.75 0.80 2.93
CA GLY A 315 50.11 -0.56 3.37
C GLY A 315 48.91 -1.44 3.72
N VAL A 316 47.67 -0.95 3.49
CA VAL A 316 46.45 -1.74 3.65
C VAL A 316 46.02 -2.28 2.29
N SER A 317 45.81 -3.60 2.22
CA SER A 317 45.31 -4.29 1.03
C SER A 317 43.92 -3.79 0.60
N LEU A 318 43.68 -3.79 -0.72
CA LEU A 318 42.39 -3.48 -1.32
C LEU A 318 41.41 -4.67 -1.34
N ASP A 319 41.82 -5.87 -0.89
CA ASP A 319 40.91 -7.00 -0.62
C ASP A 319 40.02 -6.66 0.58
N LYS A 320 38.95 -5.91 0.29
CA LYS A 320 38.01 -5.37 1.26
C LYS A 320 36.59 -5.50 0.75
N ASP A 321 35.66 -5.46 1.68
CA ASP A 321 34.25 -5.21 1.39
C ASP A 321 33.99 -3.69 1.33
N ARG A 322 32.72 -3.33 1.16
CA ARG A 322 32.27 -1.93 1.16
C ARG A 322 32.75 -1.16 2.40
N ALA A 323 32.61 -1.75 3.58
CA ALA A 323 32.93 -1.07 4.83
C ALA A 323 34.45 -0.83 4.92
N GLY A 324 35.27 -1.79 4.51
CA GLY A 324 36.71 -1.65 4.43
C GLY A 324 37.16 -0.57 3.46
N LEU A 325 36.54 -0.49 2.27
CA LEU A 325 36.83 0.60 1.33
C LEU A 325 36.47 1.98 1.90
N ILE A 326 35.33 2.10 2.59
CA ILE A 326 34.93 3.37 3.22
C ILE A 326 35.93 3.80 4.30
N ARG A 327 36.53 2.86 5.03
CA ARG A 327 37.59 3.18 6.00
C ARG A 327 38.87 3.71 5.33
N ILE A 328 39.15 3.28 4.10
CA ILE A 328 40.35 3.69 3.36
C ILE A 328 40.12 5.02 2.63
N PHE A 329 39.00 5.15 1.91
CA PHE A 329 38.75 6.24 0.96
C PHE A 329 37.63 7.20 1.37
N GLY A 330 36.87 6.90 2.43
CA GLY A 330 35.65 7.63 2.79
C GLY A 330 34.43 7.19 1.98
N ASN A 331 33.38 8.02 1.96
CA ASN A 331 32.17 7.73 1.18
C ASN A 331 32.45 7.89 -0.32
N PRO A 332 31.95 6.98 -1.18
CA PRO A 332 32.11 7.10 -2.62
C PRO A 332 31.31 8.29 -3.18
N GLN A 333 31.81 8.92 -4.22
CA GLN A 333 31.11 9.98 -4.95
C GLN A 333 29.94 9.41 -5.76
N LYS A 334 30.06 8.18 -6.27
CA LYS A 334 29.00 7.45 -6.96
C LYS A 334 28.99 5.98 -6.55
N GLU A 335 27.81 5.40 -6.41
CA GLU A 335 27.64 3.99 -6.05
C GLU A 335 26.31 3.47 -6.62
N GLY A 336 26.29 2.26 -7.19
CA GLY A 336 25.07 1.70 -7.79
C GLY A 336 25.28 0.39 -8.53
N GLN A 337 24.22 -0.12 -9.16
CA GLN A 337 24.32 -1.24 -10.10
C GLN A 337 24.75 -0.73 -11.48
N VAL A 338 25.65 -1.45 -12.13
CA VAL A 338 26.03 -1.22 -13.52
C VAL A 338 24.87 -1.71 -14.41
N MET A 339 24.37 -0.79 -15.24
CA MET A 339 23.30 -1.07 -16.20
C MET A 339 23.90 -1.18 -17.61
N GLY A 340 23.86 -2.38 -18.18
CA GLY A 340 24.32 -2.67 -19.54
C GLY A 340 25.83 -2.89 -19.70
N GLY A 341 26.18 -3.68 -20.72
CA GLY A 341 27.56 -4.04 -21.07
C GLY A 341 28.11 -5.24 -20.29
N ASP A 342 29.39 -5.54 -20.49
CA ASP A 342 30.04 -6.76 -19.96
C ASP A 342 29.98 -6.93 -18.42
N ASP A 343 29.78 -5.84 -17.67
CA ASP A 343 29.72 -5.83 -16.20
C ASP A 343 28.28 -5.69 -15.67
N GLU A 344 27.26 -5.87 -16.53
CA GLU A 344 25.86 -5.75 -16.14
C GLU A 344 25.50 -6.64 -14.94
N GLY A 345 24.83 -6.05 -13.95
CA GLY A 345 24.49 -6.71 -12.70
C GLY A 345 25.57 -6.57 -11.61
N SER A 346 26.78 -6.13 -11.95
CA SER A 346 27.80 -5.78 -10.96
C SER A 346 27.40 -4.51 -10.20
N TYR A 347 27.80 -4.44 -8.94
CA TYR A 347 27.68 -3.27 -8.11
C TYR A 347 29.02 -2.53 -8.07
N TYR A 348 29.00 -1.22 -8.26
CA TYR A 348 30.23 -0.42 -8.31
C TYR A 348 30.26 0.70 -7.25
N MET A 349 31.47 1.07 -6.83
CA MET A 349 31.79 2.27 -6.04
C MET A 349 32.86 3.08 -6.77
N ALA A 350 32.63 4.38 -6.97
CA ALA A 350 33.58 5.25 -7.64
C ALA A 350 34.01 6.41 -6.74
N TYR A 351 35.31 6.70 -6.80
CA TYR A 351 36.02 7.68 -6.00
C TYR A 351 36.73 8.70 -6.87
N ASP A 352 36.68 9.96 -6.45
CA ASP A 352 37.59 10.99 -6.94
C ASP A 352 38.89 10.93 -6.14
N TYR A 353 39.95 10.39 -6.74
CA TYR A 353 41.16 10.02 -6.03
C TYR A 353 42.42 10.53 -6.74
N MET A 354 43.12 11.49 -6.11
CA MET A 354 44.39 12.07 -6.61
C MET A 354 44.32 12.60 -8.06
N GLY A 355 43.16 13.11 -8.49
CA GLY A 355 42.96 13.58 -9.87
C GLY A 355 42.53 12.48 -10.85
N TYR A 356 42.50 11.22 -10.42
CA TYR A 356 42.00 10.07 -11.16
C TYR A 356 40.57 9.71 -10.72
N SER A 357 39.91 8.88 -11.53
CA SER A 357 38.73 8.13 -11.13
C SER A 357 39.18 6.76 -10.65
N LEU A 358 38.76 6.35 -9.44
CA LEU A 358 39.04 5.04 -8.88
C LEU A 358 37.72 4.31 -8.66
N ALA A 359 37.50 3.22 -9.40
CA ALA A 359 36.30 2.42 -9.34
C ALA A 359 36.58 1.02 -8.78
N PHE A 360 35.62 0.50 -8.02
CA PHE A 360 35.63 -0.85 -7.46
C PHE A 360 34.34 -1.55 -7.85
N TYR A 361 34.44 -2.81 -8.27
CA TYR A 361 33.33 -3.60 -8.79
C TYR A 361 33.21 -4.92 -8.01
N ARG A 362 31.97 -5.39 -7.85
CA ARG A 362 31.63 -6.58 -7.05
C ARG A 362 30.26 -7.13 -7.43
N SER A 363 30.03 -8.43 -7.19
CA SER A 363 28.75 -9.11 -7.45
C SER A 363 27.56 -8.64 -6.61
N SER A 364 27.78 -8.01 -5.45
CA SER A 364 26.69 -7.50 -4.58
C SER A 364 27.11 -6.27 -3.76
N ARG A 365 26.15 -5.48 -3.27
CA ARG A 365 26.40 -4.22 -2.55
C ARG A 365 27.36 -4.36 -1.35
N ASN A 366 27.33 -5.48 -0.65
CA ASN A 366 28.18 -5.74 0.52
C ASN A 366 29.24 -6.82 0.26
N GLY A 367 29.37 -7.28 -0.98
CA GLY A 367 30.39 -8.26 -1.36
C GLY A 367 31.81 -7.71 -1.26
N LYS A 368 32.78 -8.62 -1.25
CA LYS A 368 34.18 -8.26 -1.49
C LYS A 368 34.33 -7.67 -2.88
N VAL A 369 35.30 -6.77 -3.02
CA VAL A 369 35.69 -6.27 -4.34
C VAL A 369 36.26 -7.44 -5.15
N GLU A 370 35.83 -7.56 -6.40
CA GLU A 370 36.28 -8.57 -7.35
C GLU A 370 37.22 -7.96 -8.40
N TRP A 371 37.05 -6.65 -8.65
CA TRP A 371 37.84 -5.88 -9.60
C TRP A 371 37.95 -4.43 -9.15
N PHE A 372 39.09 -3.80 -9.40
CA PHE A 372 39.22 -2.35 -9.32
C PHE A 372 39.83 -1.79 -10.61
N GLU A 373 39.58 -0.51 -10.85
CA GLU A 373 40.13 0.24 -11.96
C GLU A 373 40.45 1.67 -11.54
N ILE A 374 41.62 2.17 -11.93
CA ILE A 374 42.00 3.57 -11.83
C ILE A 374 42.21 4.14 -13.23
N SER A 375 41.51 5.21 -13.55
CA SER A 375 41.48 5.83 -14.88
C SER A 375 41.60 7.35 -14.82
N ASN A 376 41.93 7.96 -15.95
CA ASN A 376 41.90 9.42 -16.07
C ASN A 376 40.44 9.93 -16.05
N LYS A 377 40.14 10.99 -15.30
CA LYS A 377 38.76 11.53 -15.15
C LYS A 377 38.09 12.01 -16.46
N LYS A 378 38.87 12.20 -17.52
CA LYS A 378 38.43 12.77 -18.80
C LYS A 378 37.98 11.72 -19.83
N GLU A 379 38.10 10.43 -19.49
CA GLU A 379 37.72 9.29 -20.33
C GLU A 379 36.74 8.41 -19.57
#